data_AF-A0A7L0AGN1-F1
#
_entry.id   AF-A0A7L0AGN1-F1
#
_cell.length_a   1.000
_cell.length_b   1.000
_cell.length_c   1.000
_cell.angle_alpha   90.00
_cell.angle_beta   90.00
_cell.angle_gamma   90.00
#
_symmetry.space_group_name_H-M   'P 1'
#
loop_
_entity.id
_entity.type
_entity.pdbx_description
1 polymer ?
#
loop_
_entity_poly.entity_id
_entity_poly.type
_entity_poly.pdbx_seq_one_letter_code
_entity_poly.pdbx_strand_id
1 'polypeptide(L)'
;MCLAISAKYGDVPSVDILVWSELPTGAGLGSSAAYAVCLAAALLTACGAILCPLKEGESTARWTEEELTLINSWAFQGEQVIHGNPSGVDNAVGTWGGALRYQSGKITPLKRVPTLRILLTNTKVPRSTKVLVAGVKEKILKFPAIMNPVLDSIDAISQECQSVLEAMPANPSPEYYPVLEELFDINQHHLNVIGVGHPSLDRLCRVTASHGLHSKLTGAGGGGCGITLLRPDTSPLAVEAAKRDLCACGFECWETNIGAPGVTLHSSSSLNTEVLHALSES
;
A
#
# COMPACT_ATOMS: atom_id res chain seq x y z
N MET A 1 -10.30 9.27 19.03
CA MET A 1 -10.75 9.99 17.82
C MET A 1 -12.16 10.58 18.00
N CYS A 2 -13.19 9.77 18.28
CA CYS A 2 -14.58 10.25 18.46
C CYS A 2 -14.73 11.43 19.43
N LEU A 3 -14.21 11.32 20.65
CA LEU A 3 -14.31 12.38 21.66
C LEU A 3 -13.66 13.70 21.22
N ALA A 4 -12.55 13.61 20.48
CA ALA A 4 -11.81 14.79 20.02
C ALA A 4 -12.53 15.49 18.84
N ILE A 5 -13.15 14.71 17.94
CA ILE A 5 -13.99 15.24 16.86
C ILE A 5 -15.25 15.87 17.48
N SER A 6 -15.90 15.18 18.44
CA SER A 6 -17.07 15.71 19.14
C SER A 6 -16.79 17.05 19.82
N ALA A 7 -15.71 17.11 20.59
CA ALA A 7 -15.32 18.32 21.30
C ALA A 7 -15.08 19.53 20.38
N LYS A 8 -14.75 19.29 19.11
CA LYS A 8 -14.44 20.34 18.13
C LYS A 8 -15.61 20.73 17.23
N TYR A 9 -16.49 19.78 16.89
CA TYR A 9 -17.53 19.98 15.87
C TYR A 9 -18.97 19.79 16.38
N GLY A 10 -19.18 19.37 17.63
CA GLY A 10 -20.50 19.21 18.25
C GLY A 10 -20.77 17.81 18.78
N ASP A 11 -21.99 17.56 19.27
CA ASP A 11 -22.37 16.24 19.78
C ASP A 11 -22.32 15.20 18.65
N VAL A 12 -21.53 14.14 18.85
CA VAL A 12 -21.55 12.96 17.97
C VAL A 12 -22.84 12.20 18.29
N PRO A 13 -23.67 11.84 17.30
CA PRO A 13 -24.85 11.02 17.56
C PRO A 13 -24.45 9.66 18.14
N SER A 14 -25.40 8.97 18.78
CA SER A 14 -25.19 7.56 19.13
C SER A 14 -24.96 6.76 17.86
N VAL A 15 -23.76 6.18 17.70
CA VAL A 15 -23.36 5.43 16.52
C VAL A 15 -22.93 4.02 16.90
N ASP A 16 -23.28 3.08 16.04
CA ASP A 16 -22.71 1.75 16.02
C ASP A 16 -21.77 1.66 14.80
N ILE A 17 -20.55 1.18 15.01
CA ILE A 17 -19.49 1.19 13.99
C ILE A 17 -18.95 -0.22 13.84
N LEU A 18 -19.21 -0.81 12.67
CA LEU A 18 -18.64 -2.08 12.27
C LEU A 18 -17.47 -1.85 11.31
N VAL A 19 -16.36 -2.56 11.53
CA VAL A 19 -15.17 -2.50 10.67
C VAL A 19 -14.75 -3.91 10.29
N TRP A 20 -14.62 -4.12 8.99
CA TRP A 20 -14.08 -5.35 8.39
C TRP A 20 -13.06 -4.97 7.31
N SER A 21 -12.08 -5.84 7.05
CA SER A 21 -11.01 -5.56 6.08
C SER A 21 -10.46 -6.81 5.40
N GLU A 22 -10.16 -6.69 4.11
CA GLU A 22 -9.45 -7.71 3.32
C GLU A 22 -7.93 -7.71 3.57
N LEU A 23 -7.41 -6.67 4.23
CA LEU A 23 -5.98 -6.52 4.46
C LEU A 23 -5.48 -7.54 5.50
N PRO A 24 -4.43 -8.33 5.19
CA PRO A 24 -3.85 -9.24 6.18
C PRO A 24 -3.24 -8.45 7.33
N THR A 25 -3.65 -8.79 8.55
CA THR A 25 -3.20 -8.13 9.77
C THR A 25 -1.70 -8.34 10.01
N GLY A 26 -0.97 -7.27 10.32
CA GLY A 26 0.44 -7.34 10.71
C GLY A 26 1.44 -7.54 9.56
N ALA A 27 0.99 -7.56 8.31
CA ALA A 27 1.86 -7.70 7.13
C ALA A 27 2.67 -6.43 6.78
N GLY A 28 2.36 -5.30 7.43
CA GLY A 28 2.97 -4.00 7.13
C GLY A 28 2.41 -3.34 5.86
N LEU A 29 1.12 -3.54 5.61
CA LEU A 29 0.39 -2.98 4.45
C LEU A 29 -0.46 -1.75 4.81
N GLY A 30 -0.20 -1.12 5.96
CA GLY A 30 -0.93 0.08 6.39
C GLY A 30 -2.37 -0.16 6.86
N SER A 31 -2.71 -1.35 7.38
CA SER A 31 -4.08 -1.65 7.82
C SER A 31 -4.58 -0.77 8.97
N SER A 32 -3.70 -0.37 9.90
CA SER A 32 -4.08 0.57 10.98
C SER A 32 -4.39 1.97 10.43
N ALA A 33 -3.63 2.41 9.44
CA ALA A 33 -3.84 3.67 8.78
C ALA A 33 -5.13 3.66 7.96
N ALA A 34 -5.42 2.58 7.21
CA ALA A 34 -6.69 2.40 6.51
C ALA A 34 -7.87 2.47 7.48
N TYR A 35 -7.77 1.78 8.62
CA TYR A 35 -8.76 1.87 9.70
C TYR A 35 -8.95 3.31 10.22
N ALA A 36 -7.85 4.01 10.54
CA ALA A 36 -7.91 5.38 11.03
C ALA A 36 -8.52 6.35 10.02
N VAL A 37 -8.25 6.16 8.72
CA VAL A 37 -8.83 6.95 7.63
C VAL A 37 -10.33 6.69 7.50
N CYS A 38 -10.78 5.42 7.48
CA CYS A 38 -12.19 5.08 7.42
C CYS A 38 -12.98 5.64 8.60
N LEU A 39 -12.42 5.51 9.82
CA LEU A 39 -13.04 6.02 11.03
C LEU A 39 -13.10 7.56 11.02
N ALA A 40 -12.03 8.24 10.61
CA ALA A 40 -12.02 9.69 10.51
C ALA A 40 -13.05 10.21 9.51
N ALA A 41 -13.13 9.60 8.32
CA ALA A 41 -14.11 9.97 7.31
C ALA A 41 -15.56 9.78 7.82
N ALA A 42 -15.88 8.61 8.37
CA ALA A 42 -17.22 8.31 8.88
C ALA A 42 -17.65 9.26 9.99
N LEU A 43 -16.78 9.53 10.97
CA LEU A 43 -17.08 10.41 12.09
C LEU A 43 -17.21 11.87 11.67
N LEU A 44 -16.33 12.36 10.79
CA LEU A 44 -16.40 13.73 10.29
C LEU A 44 -17.70 13.96 9.49
N THR A 45 -18.11 12.98 8.68
CA THR A 45 -19.40 13.05 7.98
C THR A 45 -20.57 12.99 8.95
N ALA A 46 -20.55 12.10 9.94
CA ALA A 46 -21.62 11.95 10.93
C ALA A 46 -21.82 13.19 11.81
N CYS A 47 -20.75 13.94 12.10
CA CYS A 47 -20.82 15.19 12.86
C CYS A 47 -21.14 16.42 12.00
N GLY A 48 -21.32 16.26 10.69
CA GLY A 48 -21.53 17.37 9.76
C GLY A 48 -20.29 18.26 9.54
N ALA A 49 -19.09 17.80 9.91
CA ALA A 49 -17.85 18.53 9.72
C ALA A 49 -17.37 18.52 8.26
N ILE A 50 -17.74 17.49 7.50
CA ILE A 50 -17.58 17.38 6.04
C ILE A 50 -18.89 16.90 5.44
N LEU A 51 -19.12 17.21 4.15
CA LEU A 51 -20.36 16.85 3.49
C LEU A 51 -20.37 15.36 3.10
N CYS A 52 -21.57 14.80 2.93
CA CYS A 52 -21.72 13.50 2.31
C CYS A 52 -21.44 13.67 0.80
N PRO A 53 -20.41 13.00 0.24
CA PRO A 53 -20.03 13.21 -1.15
C PRO A 53 -20.96 12.49 -2.13
N LEU A 54 -21.72 11.49 -1.66
CA LEU A 54 -22.59 10.67 -2.50
C LEU A 54 -23.83 11.46 -2.92
N LYS A 55 -23.98 11.67 -4.23
CA LYS A 55 -25.20 12.26 -4.79
C LYS A 55 -26.22 11.18 -5.14
N GLU A 56 -27.48 11.58 -5.24
CA GLU A 56 -28.58 10.66 -5.57
C GLU A 56 -28.30 9.98 -6.93
N GLY A 57 -28.23 8.64 -6.92
CA GLY A 57 -27.94 7.82 -8.10
C GLY A 57 -26.47 7.43 -8.32
N GLU A 58 -25.52 7.94 -7.52
CA GLU A 58 -24.11 7.53 -7.59
C GLU A 58 -23.84 6.26 -6.75
N SER A 59 -23.04 5.34 -7.28
CA SER A 59 -22.64 4.11 -6.59
C SER A 59 -21.47 4.32 -5.63
N THR A 60 -20.58 5.26 -5.95
CA THR A 60 -19.40 5.62 -5.15
C THR A 60 -19.07 7.09 -5.30
N ALA A 61 -18.60 7.74 -4.23
CA ALA A 61 -18.15 9.13 -4.28
C ALA A 61 -16.96 9.38 -3.35
N ARG A 62 -16.21 10.45 -3.63
CA ARG A 62 -15.05 10.90 -2.84
C ARG A 62 -15.22 12.36 -2.44
N TRP A 63 -14.62 12.71 -1.31
CA TRP A 63 -14.59 14.06 -0.75
C TRP A 63 -13.69 15.01 -1.55
N THR A 64 -13.87 16.32 -1.33
CA THR A 64 -13.00 17.35 -1.95
C THR A 64 -11.59 17.31 -1.39
N GLU A 65 -10.63 17.99 -2.03
CA GLU A 65 -9.24 18.02 -1.57
C GLU A 65 -9.09 18.62 -0.16
N GLU A 66 -9.91 19.63 0.17
CA GLU A 66 -9.94 20.26 1.49
C GLU A 66 -10.44 19.28 2.56
N GLU A 67 -11.50 18.54 2.24
CA GLU A 67 -12.10 17.53 3.12
C GLU A 67 -11.17 16.30 3.29
N LEU A 68 -10.52 15.85 2.21
CA LEU A 68 -9.50 14.80 2.26
C LEU A 68 -8.32 15.21 3.14
N THR A 69 -7.86 16.46 3.03
CA THR A 69 -6.81 16.99 3.92
C THR A 69 -7.23 16.93 5.39
N LEU A 70 -8.50 17.26 5.68
CA LEU A 70 -9.04 17.14 7.03
C LEU A 70 -9.10 15.68 7.50
N ILE A 71 -9.58 14.76 6.67
CA ILE A 71 -9.60 13.31 6.97
C ILE A 71 -8.18 12.81 7.27
N ASN A 72 -7.20 13.15 6.44
CA ASN A 72 -5.81 12.74 6.63
C ASN A 72 -5.25 13.28 7.95
N SER A 73 -5.52 14.54 8.29
CA SER A 73 -5.04 15.14 9.53
C SER A 73 -5.55 14.40 10.78
N TRP A 74 -6.83 13.99 10.78
CA TRP A 74 -7.42 13.23 11.87
C TRP A 74 -6.93 11.78 11.89
N ALA A 75 -6.81 11.15 10.73
CA ALA A 75 -6.24 9.81 10.61
C ALA A 75 -4.79 9.77 11.12
N PHE A 76 -3.99 10.82 10.85
CA PHE A 76 -2.64 10.97 11.38
C PHE A 76 -2.59 11.10 12.89
N GLN A 77 -3.51 11.86 13.50
CA GLN A 77 -3.65 11.88 14.95
C GLN A 77 -4.01 10.49 15.51
N GLY A 78 -4.88 9.74 14.82
CA GLY A 78 -5.19 8.36 15.18
C GLY A 78 -3.96 7.43 15.15
N GLU A 79 -3.18 7.51 14.07
CA GLU A 79 -1.93 6.75 13.93
C GLU A 79 -0.87 7.16 14.97
N GLN A 80 -0.79 8.43 15.36
CA GLN A 80 0.09 8.88 16.44
C GLN A 80 -0.27 8.25 17.79
N VAL A 81 -1.55 8.02 18.06
CA VAL A 81 -2.00 7.34 19.28
C VAL A 81 -1.60 5.85 19.26
N ILE A 82 -1.68 5.19 18.10
CA ILE A 82 -1.40 3.75 17.98
C ILE A 82 0.10 3.47 17.92
N HIS A 83 0.84 4.24 17.12
CA HIS A 83 2.24 3.96 16.76
C HIS A 83 3.24 4.99 17.32
N GLY A 84 2.76 6.03 18.00
CA GLY A 84 3.60 7.09 18.58
C GLY A 84 4.09 8.09 17.52
N ASN A 85 5.10 7.70 16.73
CA ASN A 85 5.76 8.58 15.76
C ASN A 85 5.67 8.04 14.31
N PRO A 86 4.45 7.94 13.73
CA PRO A 86 4.26 7.53 12.34
C PRO A 86 4.81 8.58 11.36
N SER A 87 5.22 8.14 10.17
CA SER A 87 5.71 9.02 9.09
C SER A 87 4.61 9.82 8.39
N GLY A 88 3.34 9.40 8.54
CA GLY A 88 2.19 9.94 7.80
C GLY A 88 2.05 9.41 6.38
N VAL A 89 2.91 8.49 5.92
CA VAL A 89 2.79 7.93 4.56
C VAL A 89 1.59 7.00 4.45
N ASP A 90 1.41 6.10 5.41
CA ASP A 90 0.37 5.06 5.33
C ASP A 90 -1.04 5.65 5.29
N ASN A 91 -1.32 6.64 6.14
CA ASN A 91 -2.62 7.31 6.14
C ASN A 91 -2.79 8.22 4.93
N ALA A 92 -1.72 8.82 4.40
CA ALA A 92 -1.77 9.59 3.18
C ALA A 92 -2.18 8.70 2.00
N VAL A 93 -1.58 7.50 1.88
CA VAL A 93 -1.96 6.52 0.86
C VAL A 93 -3.43 6.13 1.05
N GLY A 94 -3.86 5.86 2.29
CA GLY A 94 -5.26 5.53 2.59
C GLY A 94 -6.24 6.66 2.24
N THR A 95 -5.86 7.93 2.38
CA THR A 95 -6.72 9.08 2.07
C THR A 95 -6.77 9.38 0.58
N TRP A 96 -5.63 9.64 -0.04
CA TRP A 96 -5.57 10.10 -1.43
C TRP A 96 -5.59 8.95 -2.45
N GLY A 97 -5.10 7.78 -2.07
CA GLY A 97 -4.89 6.66 -3.00
C GLY A 97 -3.83 6.96 -4.05
N GLY A 98 -3.86 6.21 -5.14
CA GLY A 98 -2.90 6.33 -6.23
C GLY A 98 -1.47 6.01 -5.76
N ALA A 99 -0.54 6.90 -6.08
CA ALA A 99 0.86 6.79 -5.68
C ALA A 99 1.33 8.09 -5.05
N LEU A 100 2.21 7.98 -4.06
CA LEU A 100 2.77 9.11 -3.34
C LEU A 100 4.29 9.07 -3.41
N ARG A 101 4.90 10.24 -3.60
CA ARG A 101 6.33 10.43 -3.38
C ARG A 101 6.56 10.91 -1.96
N TYR A 102 7.43 10.20 -1.24
CA TYR A 102 7.93 10.62 0.07
C TYR A 102 9.41 10.97 -0.02
N GLN A 103 9.77 12.19 0.37
CA GLN A 103 11.16 12.62 0.43
C GLN A 103 11.38 13.55 1.62
N SER A 104 12.25 13.15 2.55
CA SER A 104 12.66 13.96 3.71
C SER A 104 11.50 14.58 4.49
N GLY A 105 10.44 13.80 4.74
CA GLY A 105 9.24 14.25 5.47
C GLY A 105 8.17 14.93 4.61
N LYS A 106 8.45 15.22 3.33
CA LYS A 106 7.48 15.78 2.39
C LYS A 106 6.77 14.66 1.62
N ILE A 107 5.45 14.66 1.69
CA ILE A 107 4.58 13.78 0.89
C ILE A 107 4.05 14.59 -0.29
N THR A 108 4.10 14.03 -1.49
CA THR A 108 3.55 14.67 -2.71
C THR A 108 2.82 13.62 -3.54
N PRO A 109 1.50 13.76 -3.74
CA PRO A 109 0.74 12.87 -4.61
C PRO A 109 1.20 12.96 -6.06
N LEU A 110 1.28 11.83 -6.74
CA LEU A 110 1.47 11.80 -8.19
C LEU A 110 0.11 12.06 -8.85
N LYS A 111 0.08 12.98 -9.82
CA LYS A 111 -1.17 13.48 -10.41
C LYS A 111 -1.93 12.41 -11.19
N ARG A 112 -1.21 11.54 -11.87
CA ARG A 112 -1.76 10.47 -12.70
C ARG A 112 -0.85 9.26 -12.57
N VAL A 113 -1.42 8.16 -12.11
CA VAL A 113 -0.77 6.85 -12.13
C VAL A 113 -1.77 5.81 -12.62
N PRO A 114 -1.32 4.82 -13.42
CA PRO A 114 -2.16 3.71 -13.80
C PRO A 114 -2.43 2.81 -12.59
N THR A 115 -3.52 2.07 -12.66
CA THR A 115 -3.72 0.91 -11.77
C THR A 115 -2.92 -0.27 -12.32
N LEU A 116 -2.07 -0.88 -11.50
CA LEU A 116 -1.25 -2.01 -11.91
C LEU A 116 -1.69 -3.28 -11.18
N ARG A 117 -1.83 -4.38 -11.93
CA ARG A 117 -2.11 -5.69 -11.35
C ARG A 117 -0.84 -6.27 -10.73
N ILE A 118 -0.97 -6.86 -9.55
CA ILE A 118 0.12 -7.50 -8.83
C ILE A 118 -0.31 -8.82 -8.19
N LEU A 119 0.67 -9.68 -7.89
CA LEU A 119 0.55 -10.62 -6.79
C LEU A 119 1.22 -10.05 -5.54
N LEU A 120 0.47 -10.01 -4.45
CA LEU A 120 0.99 -9.75 -3.13
C LEU A 120 1.23 -11.09 -2.43
N THR A 121 2.47 -11.36 -2.04
CA THR A 121 2.84 -12.63 -1.42
C THR A 121 3.39 -12.40 -0.02
N ASN A 122 2.73 -12.95 1.00
CA ASN A 122 3.22 -12.97 2.37
C ASN A 122 4.00 -14.27 2.63
N THR A 123 5.30 -14.14 2.90
CA THR A 123 6.17 -15.28 3.18
C THR A 123 5.91 -15.93 4.55
N LYS A 124 5.10 -15.28 5.40
CA LYS A 124 4.83 -15.64 6.81
C LYS A 124 6.07 -15.70 7.71
N VAL A 125 7.21 -15.25 7.21
CA VAL A 125 8.44 -15.17 8.00
C VAL A 125 8.38 -13.93 8.88
N PRO A 126 8.41 -14.08 10.22
CA PRO A 126 8.41 -12.96 11.14
C PRO A 126 9.71 -12.16 11.03
N ARG A 127 9.63 -10.86 11.29
CA ARG A 127 10.76 -9.93 11.14
C ARG A 127 10.72 -8.84 12.20
N SER A 128 11.87 -8.20 12.40
CA SER A 128 11.97 -6.97 13.20
C SER A 128 12.46 -5.81 12.34
N THR A 129 11.55 -4.90 12.00
CA THR A 129 11.87 -3.67 11.25
C THR A 129 13.00 -2.88 11.92
N LYS A 130 12.97 -2.79 13.26
CA LYS A 130 14.00 -2.09 14.03
C LYS A 130 15.39 -2.69 13.83
N VAL A 131 15.50 -4.03 13.82
CA VAL A 131 16.77 -4.74 13.62
C VAL A 131 17.28 -4.55 12.19
N LEU A 132 16.40 -4.68 11.19
CA LEU A 132 16.76 -4.51 9.79
C LEU A 132 17.27 -3.10 9.50
N VAL A 133 16.57 -2.07 9.99
CA VAL A 133 16.98 -0.66 9.84
C VAL A 133 18.30 -0.38 10.56
N ALA A 134 18.50 -0.93 11.77
CA ALA A 134 19.77 -0.79 12.49
C ALA A 134 20.93 -1.44 11.73
N GLY A 135 20.72 -2.62 11.14
CA GLY A 135 21.73 -3.32 10.33
C GLY A 135 22.10 -2.55 9.06
N VAL A 136 21.13 -1.91 8.38
CA VAL A 136 21.40 -1.03 7.24
C VAL A 136 22.26 0.17 7.68
N LYS A 137 21.91 0.81 8.81
CA LYS A 137 22.68 1.93 9.37
C LYS A 137 24.13 1.52 9.70
N GLU A 138 24.31 0.37 10.34
CA GLU A 138 25.65 -0.17 10.64
C GLU A 138 26.45 -0.41 9.36
N LYS A 139 25.84 -1.00 8.32
CA LYS A 139 26.50 -1.27 7.05
C LYS A 139 26.91 0.01 6.33
N ILE A 140 26.07 1.06 6.36
CA ILE A 140 26.39 2.39 5.82
C ILE A 140 27.63 2.97 6.53
N LEU A 141 27.66 2.92 7.86
CA LEU A 141 28.79 3.43 8.64
C LEU A 141 30.08 2.62 8.40
N LYS A 142 29.96 1.31 8.18
CA LYS A 142 31.09 0.41 7.96
C LYS A 142 31.68 0.54 6.55
N PHE A 143 30.85 0.76 5.54
CA PHE A 143 31.27 0.79 4.13
C PHE A 143 30.68 2.00 3.36
N PRO A 144 30.93 3.25 3.80
CA PRO A 144 30.24 4.43 3.26
C PRO A 144 30.48 4.63 1.76
N ALA A 145 31.71 4.40 1.29
CA ALA A 145 32.08 4.55 -0.13
C ALA A 145 31.37 3.55 -1.06
N ILE A 146 30.87 2.43 -0.53
CA ILE A 146 30.11 1.42 -1.27
C ILE A 146 28.61 1.66 -1.10
N MET A 147 28.18 1.92 0.14
CA MET A 147 26.76 2.01 0.46
C MET A 147 26.11 3.29 -0.05
N ASN A 148 26.81 4.43 -0.05
CA ASN A 148 26.23 5.68 -0.55
C ASN A 148 25.85 5.58 -2.04
N PRO A 149 26.73 5.11 -2.95
CA PRO A 149 26.34 4.89 -4.35
C PRO A 149 25.18 3.89 -4.53
N VAL A 150 25.08 2.87 -3.67
CA VAL A 150 23.94 1.93 -3.71
C VAL A 150 22.63 2.63 -3.34
N LEU A 151 22.65 3.50 -2.32
CA LEU A 151 21.48 4.28 -1.93
C LEU A 151 21.10 5.31 -3.00
N ASP A 152 22.08 5.96 -3.63
CA ASP A 152 21.86 6.88 -4.75
C ASP A 152 21.22 6.15 -5.94
N SER A 153 21.64 4.90 -6.22
CA SER A 153 21.02 4.06 -7.24
C SER A 153 19.56 3.71 -6.92
N ILE A 154 19.25 3.38 -5.65
CA ILE A 154 17.86 3.13 -5.21
C ILE A 154 16.99 4.39 -5.34
N ASP A 155 17.55 5.57 -5.05
CA ASP A 155 16.87 6.84 -5.25
C ASP A 155 16.58 7.09 -6.74
N ALA A 156 17.58 6.88 -7.61
CA ALA A 156 17.41 6.99 -9.06
C ALA A 156 16.33 6.05 -9.61
N ILE A 157 16.24 4.80 -9.12
CA ILE A 157 15.17 3.87 -9.47
C ILE A 157 13.79 4.45 -9.17
N SER A 158 13.64 5.11 -8.02
CA SER A 158 12.37 5.69 -7.60
C SER A 158 11.96 6.87 -8.49
N GLN A 159 12.94 7.70 -8.91
CA GLN A 159 12.73 8.81 -9.83
C GLN A 159 12.37 8.34 -11.24
N GLU A 160 13.05 7.29 -11.74
CA GLU A 160 12.76 6.68 -13.04
C GLU A 160 11.35 6.04 -13.04
N CYS A 161 11.03 5.27 -11.98
CA CYS A 161 9.71 4.68 -11.80
C CYS A 161 8.60 5.75 -11.80
N GLN A 162 8.79 6.86 -11.08
CA GLN A 162 7.84 7.97 -11.11
C GLN A 162 7.63 8.49 -12.53
N SER A 163 8.71 8.71 -13.28
CA SER A 163 8.66 9.26 -14.64
C SER A 163 7.93 8.32 -15.60
N VAL A 164 8.17 7.01 -15.50
CA VAL A 164 7.46 5.98 -16.27
C VAL A 164 5.97 5.96 -15.91
N LEU A 165 5.63 5.95 -14.62
CA LEU A 165 4.23 5.92 -14.15
C LEU A 165 3.44 7.16 -14.57
N GLU A 166 4.05 8.35 -14.53
CA GLU A 166 3.42 9.60 -14.94
C GLU A 166 3.23 9.69 -16.47
N ALA A 167 4.08 9.01 -17.25
CA ALA A 167 3.97 8.92 -18.71
C ALA A 167 2.95 7.86 -19.17
N MET A 168 2.59 6.90 -18.31
CA MET A 168 1.64 5.84 -18.65
C MET A 168 0.19 6.37 -18.75
N PRO A 169 -0.58 5.93 -19.76
CA PRO A 169 -2.01 6.19 -19.79
C PRO A 169 -2.73 5.35 -18.71
N ALA A 170 -4.00 5.66 -18.44
CA ALA A 170 -4.79 4.95 -17.42
C ALA A 170 -4.87 3.43 -17.67
N ASN A 171 -4.95 3.04 -18.95
CA ASN A 171 -4.87 1.64 -19.41
C ASN A 171 -3.57 1.46 -20.22
N PRO A 172 -2.45 1.20 -19.54
CA PRO A 172 -1.14 1.10 -20.19
C PRO A 172 -1.04 -0.13 -21.08
N SER A 173 -0.46 0.04 -22.26
CA SER A 173 -0.04 -1.05 -23.14
C SER A 173 1.10 -1.86 -22.50
N PRO A 174 1.29 -3.13 -22.88
CA PRO A 174 2.38 -3.96 -22.35
C PRO A 174 3.79 -3.38 -22.55
N GLU A 175 4.00 -2.47 -23.49
CA GLU A 175 5.31 -1.87 -23.81
C GLU A 175 5.92 -1.02 -22.69
N TYR A 176 5.10 -0.52 -21.76
CA TYR A 176 5.58 0.24 -20.60
C TYR A 176 6.12 -0.66 -19.46
N TYR A 177 5.77 -1.94 -19.47
CA TYR A 177 6.06 -2.85 -18.35
C TYR A 177 7.50 -3.36 -18.28
N PRO A 178 8.23 -3.63 -19.38
CA PRO A 178 9.61 -4.10 -19.30
C PRO A 178 10.52 -3.20 -18.47
N VAL A 179 10.36 -1.87 -18.57
CA VAL A 179 11.12 -0.93 -17.74
C VAL A 179 10.76 -1.09 -16.26
N LEU A 180 9.48 -1.22 -15.92
CA LEU A 180 9.06 -1.45 -14.53
C LEU A 180 9.57 -2.79 -13.98
N GLU A 181 9.57 -3.84 -14.80
CA GLU A 181 10.09 -5.16 -14.48
C GLU A 181 11.60 -5.10 -14.18
N GLU A 182 12.39 -4.43 -15.02
CA GLU A 182 13.82 -4.21 -14.78
C GLU A 182 14.06 -3.39 -13.50
N LEU A 183 13.28 -2.32 -13.28
CA LEU A 183 13.37 -1.53 -12.05
C LEU A 183 13.04 -2.37 -10.80
N PHE A 184 12.12 -3.33 -10.90
CA PHE A 184 11.84 -4.28 -9.82
C PHE A 184 13.06 -5.15 -9.50
N ASP A 185 13.66 -5.74 -10.52
CA ASP A 185 14.80 -6.64 -10.38
C ASP A 185 16.04 -5.91 -9.84
N ILE A 186 16.39 -4.76 -10.41
CA ILE A 186 17.55 -3.96 -9.96
C ILE A 186 17.36 -3.54 -8.50
N ASN A 187 16.16 -3.08 -8.14
CA ASN A 187 15.86 -2.69 -6.76
C ASN A 187 15.92 -3.90 -5.82
N GLN A 188 15.37 -5.05 -6.19
CA GLN A 188 15.47 -6.26 -5.39
C GLN A 188 16.93 -6.66 -5.12
N HIS A 189 17.80 -6.57 -6.13
CA HIS A 189 19.23 -6.84 -5.96
C HIS A 189 19.91 -5.82 -5.04
N HIS A 190 19.61 -4.52 -5.19
CA HIS A 190 20.11 -3.51 -4.25
C HIS A 190 19.64 -3.74 -2.82
N LEU A 191 18.37 -4.14 -2.62
CA LEU A 191 17.83 -4.47 -1.30
C LEU A 191 18.55 -5.68 -0.67
N ASN A 192 18.94 -6.67 -1.49
CA ASN A 192 19.81 -7.75 -1.03
C ASN A 192 21.22 -7.24 -0.65
N VAL A 193 21.81 -6.33 -1.43
CA VAL A 193 23.12 -5.70 -1.12
C VAL A 193 23.08 -4.93 0.21
N ILE A 194 22.05 -4.11 0.44
CA ILE A 194 21.91 -3.38 1.71
C ILE A 194 21.66 -4.32 2.90
N GLY A 195 21.32 -5.58 2.66
CA GLY A 195 21.25 -6.64 3.66
C GLY A 195 19.88 -6.84 4.28
N VAL A 196 18.82 -6.41 3.59
CA VAL A 196 17.44 -6.65 4.00
C VAL A 196 16.78 -7.80 3.22
N GLY A 197 17.58 -8.58 2.49
CA GLY A 197 17.14 -9.83 1.87
C GLY A 197 16.77 -10.92 2.87
N HIS A 198 16.20 -12.02 2.37
CA HIS A 198 15.94 -13.23 3.15
C HIS A 198 15.74 -14.43 2.21
N PRO A 199 16.15 -15.67 2.58
CA PRO A 199 15.99 -16.84 1.72
C PRO A 199 14.54 -17.11 1.25
N SER A 200 13.53 -16.74 2.04
CA SER A 200 12.12 -16.83 1.62
C SER A 200 11.76 -15.84 0.51
N LEU A 201 12.33 -14.63 0.53
CA LEU A 201 12.16 -13.63 -0.51
C LEU A 201 12.92 -14.03 -1.77
N ASP A 202 14.13 -14.57 -1.64
CA ASP A 202 14.87 -15.13 -2.78
C ASP A 202 14.14 -16.34 -3.39
N ARG A 203 13.44 -17.14 -2.57
CA ARG A 203 12.57 -18.22 -3.05
C ARG A 203 11.35 -17.68 -3.78
N LEU A 204 10.68 -16.64 -3.26
CA LEU A 204 9.58 -15.95 -3.93
C LEU A 204 10.01 -15.47 -5.31
N CYS A 205 11.08 -14.69 -5.42
CA CYS A 205 11.57 -14.17 -6.70
C CYS A 205 11.94 -15.30 -7.67
N ARG A 206 12.58 -16.38 -7.20
CA ARG A 206 12.90 -17.54 -8.05
C ARG A 206 11.66 -18.24 -8.59
N VAL A 207 10.64 -18.45 -7.77
CA VAL A 207 9.39 -19.08 -8.21
C VAL A 207 8.70 -18.21 -9.24
N THR A 208 8.54 -16.90 -8.99
CA THR A 208 7.87 -16.01 -9.95
C THR A 208 8.65 -15.89 -11.25
N ALA A 209 9.99 -15.82 -11.20
CA ALA A 209 10.83 -15.78 -12.38
C ALA A 209 10.70 -17.04 -13.25
N SER A 210 10.45 -18.21 -12.66
CA SER A 210 10.20 -19.45 -13.42
C SER A 210 8.90 -19.41 -14.24
N HIS A 211 7.99 -18.49 -13.91
CA HIS A 211 6.77 -18.18 -14.64
C HIS A 211 6.90 -16.92 -15.52
N GLY A 212 8.11 -16.37 -15.66
CA GLY A 212 8.36 -15.13 -16.41
C GLY A 212 7.84 -13.87 -15.72
N LEU A 213 7.71 -13.88 -14.38
CA LEU A 213 7.18 -12.77 -13.59
C LEU A 213 8.26 -12.16 -12.69
N HIS A 214 8.26 -10.83 -12.63
CA HIS A 214 9.26 -10.05 -11.92
C HIS A 214 8.75 -9.62 -10.54
N SER A 215 9.60 -9.79 -9.52
CA SER A 215 9.20 -9.60 -8.12
C SER A 215 10.28 -8.92 -7.30
N LYS A 216 9.83 -8.15 -6.31
CA LYS A 216 10.69 -7.58 -5.28
C LYS A 216 10.03 -7.63 -3.91
N LEU A 217 10.82 -7.60 -2.85
CA LEU A 217 10.32 -7.41 -1.50
C LEU A 217 9.65 -6.05 -1.33
N THR A 218 8.74 -5.95 -0.37
CA THR A 218 8.11 -4.69 0.03
C THR A 218 8.21 -4.44 1.55
N GLY A 219 8.37 -3.18 1.93
CA GLY A 219 8.62 -2.76 3.31
C GLY A 219 10.03 -3.13 3.79
N ALA A 220 10.13 -3.55 5.06
CA ALA A 220 11.42 -3.69 5.76
C ALA A 220 12.39 -4.75 5.21
N GLY A 221 11.92 -5.73 4.43
CA GLY A 221 12.67 -6.94 4.07
C GLY A 221 12.74 -7.99 5.19
N GLY A 222 13.71 -8.90 5.13
CA GLY A 222 13.98 -9.92 6.17
C GLY A 222 12.91 -11.01 6.32
N GLY A 223 12.03 -11.16 5.33
CA GLY A 223 10.77 -11.90 5.43
C GLY A 223 9.60 -11.01 5.01
N GLY A 224 8.45 -11.14 5.69
CA GLY A 224 7.27 -10.33 5.36
C GLY A 224 6.76 -10.56 3.94
N CYS A 225 6.41 -9.49 3.23
CA CYS A 225 5.77 -9.57 1.92
C CYS A 225 6.71 -9.21 0.76
N GLY A 226 6.39 -9.76 -0.42
CA GLY A 226 6.88 -9.32 -1.72
C GLY A 226 5.73 -8.98 -2.67
N ILE A 227 6.05 -8.19 -3.69
CA ILE A 227 5.17 -7.79 -4.78
C ILE A 227 5.70 -8.38 -6.09
N THR A 228 4.80 -8.89 -6.91
CA THR A 228 5.07 -9.40 -8.25
C THR A 228 4.25 -8.62 -9.25
N LEU A 229 4.88 -8.03 -10.27
CA LEU A 229 4.17 -7.26 -11.28
C LEU A 229 3.49 -8.20 -12.29
N LEU A 230 2.23 -7.90 -12.63
CA LEU A 230 1.48 -8.63 -13.66
C LEU A 230 1.19 -7.70 -14.84
N ARG A 231 1.78 -8.03 -16.00
CA ARG A 231 1.52 -7.31 -17.25
C ARG A 231 0.08 -7.54 -17.74
N PRO A 232 -0.51 -6.64 -18.54
CA PRO A 232 -1.88 -6.80 -19.06
C PRO A 232 -2.05 -8.06 -19.91
N ASP A 233 -0.99 -8.50 -20.59
CA ASP A 233 -0.93 -9.70 -21.42
C ASP A 233 -0.56 -10.98 -20.64
N THR A 234 -0.40 -10.90 -19.31
CA THR A 234 -0.10 -12.08 -18.49
C THR A 234 -1.27 -13.04 -18.50
N SER A 235 -1.01 -14.26 -18.99
CA SER A 235 -1.98 -15.36 -19.02
C SER A 235 -2.54 -15.67 -17.62
N PRO A 236 -3.88 -15.78 -17.45
CA PRO A 236 -4.47 -16.24 -16.19
C PRO A 236 -3.94 -17.59 -15.71
N LEU A 237 -3.60 -18.50 -16.64
CA LEU A 237 -3.01 -19.79 -16.30
C LEU A 237 -1.61 -19.65 -15.70
N ALA A 238 -0.81 -18.68 -16.17
CA ALA A 238 0.51 -18.40 -15.59
C ALA A 238 0.40 -17.80 -14.19
N VAL A 239 -0.57 -16.90 -13.98
CA VAL A 239 -0.85 -16.32 -12.66
C VAL A 239 -1.27 -17.40 -11.66
N GLU A 240 -2.21 -18.28 -12.03
CA GLU A 240 -2.65 -19.37 -11.16
C GLU A 240 -1.56 -20.41 -10.90
N ALA A 241 -0.72 -20.72 -11.89
CA ALA A 241 0.45 -21.59 -11.69
C ALA A 241 1.45 -20.96 -10.70
N ALA A 242 1.75 -19.68 -10.84
CA ALA A 242 2.62 -18.96 -9.91
C ALA A 242 2.04 -18.93 -8.48
N LYS A 243 0.75 -18.63 -8.32
CA LYS A 243 0.05 -18.66 -7.03
C LYS A 243 0.14 -20.03 -6.38
N ARG A 244 -0.15 -21.10 -7.13
CA ARG A 244 -0.08 -22.48 -6.63
C ARG A 244 1.33 -22.83 -6.15
N ASP A 245 2.35 -22.48 -6.92
CA ASP A 245 3.74 -22.81 -6.59
C ASP A 245 4.25 -21.99 -5.40
N LEU A 246 3.81 -20.73 -5.25
CA LEU A 246 4.05 -19.91 -4.06
C LEU A 246 3.33 -20.47 -2.83
N CYS A 247 2.08 -20.93 -2.95
CA CYS A 247 1.36 -21.60 -1.86
C CYS A 247 2.04 -22.92 -1.46
N ALA A 248 2.57 -23.69 -2.41
CA ALA A 248 3.37 -24.89 -2.14
C ALA A 248 4.68 -24.57 -1.39
N CYS A 249 5.12 -23.30 -1.39
CA CYS A 249 6.21 -22.82 -0.56
C CYS A 249 5.81 -22.55 0.90
N GLY A 250 4.52 -22.66 1.24
CA GLY A 250 3.96 -22.29 2.53
C GLY A 250 3.60 -20.80 2.65
N PHE A 251 3.59 -20.07 1.53
CA PHE A 251 3.26 -18.65 1.50
C PHE A 251 1.75 -18.42 1.33
N GLU A 252 1.29 -17.22 1.66
CA GLU A 252 -0.02 -16.72 1.25
C GLU A 252 0.14 -15.78 0.07
N CYS A 253 -0.78 -15.86 -0.89
CA CYS A 253 -0.72 -15.09 -2.12
C CYS A 253 -2.09 -14.55 -2.49
N TRP A 254 -2.16 -13.25 -2.81
CA TRP A 254 -3.36 -12.57 -3.25
C TRP A 254 -3.09 -11.86 -4.58
N GLU A 255 -4.02 -12.00 -5.52
CA GLU A 255 -4.03 -11.14 -6.70
C GLU A 255 -4.79 -9.86 -6.37
N THR A 256 -4.16 -8.71 -6.61
CA THR A 256 -4.74 -7.41 -6.28
C THR A 256 -4.18 -6.32 -7.19
N ASN A 257 -4.60 -5.08 -6.96
CA ASN A 257 -4.19 -3.92 -7.72
C ASN A 257 -3.48 -2.90 -6.82
N ILE A 258 -2.46 -2.22 -7.35
CA ILE A 258 -1.84 -1.04 -6.75
C ILE A 258 -2.22 0.22 -7.54
N GLY A 259 -2.12 1.38 -6.89
CA GLY A 259 -2.64 2.63 -7.46
C GLY A 259 -4.16 2.75 -7.37
N ALA A 260 -4.77 2.07 -6.39
CA ALA A 260 -6.21 2.10 -6.14
C ALA A 260 -6.67 3.48 -5.63
N PRO A 261 -7.97 3.83 -5.75
CA PRO A 261 -8.53 4.99 -5.08
C PRO A 261 -8.28 4.96 -3.57
N GLY A 262 -8.18 6.14 -2.95
CA GLY A 262 -8.14 6.27 -1.49
C GLY A 262 -9.55 6.17 -0.90
N VAL A 263 -9.74 6.80 0.26
CA VAL A 263 -11.02 6.81 0.97
C VAL A 263 -12.17 7.18 0.03
N THR A 264 -13.18 6.30 0.02
CA THR A 264 -14.31 6.33 -0.90
C THR A 264 -15.57 5.95 -0.12
N LEU A 265 -16.66 6.67 -0.35
CA LEU A 265 -17.97 6.33 0.18
C LEU A 265 -18.70 5.45 -0.84
N HIS A 266 -19.28 4.35 -0.37
CA HIS A 266 -20.00 3.37 -1.19
C HIS A 266 -21.49 3.38 -0.82
N SER A 267 -22.37 3.32 -1.82
CA SER A 267 -23.76 2.92 -1.60
C SER A 267 -23.82 1.44 -1.20
N SER A 268 -24.84 1.04 -0.43
CA SER A 268 -25.02 -0.38 -0.07
C SER A 268 -25.13 -1.28 -1.30
N SER A 269 -25.70 -0.77 -2.40
CA SER A 269 -25.84 -1.48 -3.67
C SER A 269 -24.54 -1.68 -4.44
N SER A 270 -23.45 -0.97 -4.09
CA SER A 270 -22.15 -1.09 -4.77
C SER A 270 -21.17 -2.03 -4.07
N LEU A 271 -21.53 -2.55 -2.90
CA LEU A 271 -20.75 -3.52 -2.16
C LEU A 271 -20.90 -4.92 -2.76
N ASN A 272 -19.81 -5.69 -2.75
CA ASN A 272 -19.87 -7.09 -3.16
C ASN A 272 -20.63 -7.94 -2.12
N THR A 273 -21.08 -9.12 -2.53
CA THR A 273 -21.90 -9.99 -1.67
C THR A 273 -21.16 -10.45 -0.42
N GLU A 274 -19.85 -10.69 -0.52
CA GLU A 274 -19.00 -11.12 0.61
C GLU A 274 -18.87 -10.04 1.69
N VAL A 275 -18.64 -8.78 1.29
CA VAL A 275 -18.59 -7.63 2.20
C VAL A 275 -19.96 -7.37 2.81
N LEU A 276 -21.04 -7.43 2.02
CA LEU A 276 -22.40 -7.27 2.55
C LEU A 276 -22.73 -8.32 3.61
N HIS A 277 -22.34 -9.57 3.37
CA HIS A 277 -22.50 -10.64 4.34
C HIS A 277 -21.70 -10.36 5.62
N ALA A 278 -20.41 -10.07 5.48
CA ALA A 278 -19.54 -9.74 6.62
C ALA A 278 -20.03 -8.53 7.44
N LEU A 279 -20.68 -7.55 6.79
CA LEU A 279 -21.23 -6.37 7.43
C LEU A 279 -22.64 -6.54 8.01
N SER A 280 -23.34 -7.65 7.71
CA SER A 280 -24.70 -7.91 8.18
C SER A 280 -24.79 -8.99 9.27
N GLU A 281 -23.71 -9.75 9.50
CA GLU A 281 -23.64 -10.80 10.53
C GLU A 281 -23.33 -10.27 11.96
N SER A 282 -23.66 -9.02 12.28
CA SER A 282 -23.43 -8.41 13.61
C SER A 282 -24.70 -7.82 14.22
#